data_AF-A0A0G0N0D9-F1
#
_entry.id   AF-A0A0G0N0D9-F1
#
_cell.length_a   1.000
_cell.length_b   1.000
_cell.length_c   1.000
_cell.angle_alpha   90.00
_cell.angle_beta   90.00
_cell.angle_gamma   90.00
#
_symmetry.space_group_name_H-M   'P 1'
#
loop_
_entity.id
_entity.type
_entity.pdbx_description
1 polymer ?
#
loop_
_entity_poly.entity_id
_entity_poly.type
_entity_poly.pdbx_seq_one_letter_code
_entity_poly.pdbx_strand_id
1 'polypeptide(L)'
;MSDTKILQGILDGQRALKEELSAKIDKVDKKVDSVKEEVLENRKRIDKIGYNLAVLSDDAPTIEEFDNLGKRVSKLENQVVN
;
A
#
# COMPACT_ATOMS: atom_id res chain seq x y z
N MET A 1 29.32 19.56 -48.08
CA MET A 1 29.61 19.24 -46.66
C MET A 1 30.58 18.07 -46.65
N SER A 2 31.60 18.03 -45.77
CA SER A 2 32.48 16.85 -45.72
C SER A 2 31.82 15.75 -44.89
N ASP A 3 31.98 14.49 -45.30
CA ASP A 3 31.43 13.30 -44.62
C ASP A 3 31.82 13.24 -43.14
N THR A 4 33.00 13.77 -42.79
CA THR A 4 33.45 13.94 -41.40
C THR A 4 32.49 14.74 -40.54
N LYS A 5 31.88 15.83 -41.06
CA LYS A 5 30.92 16.64 -40.31
C LYS A 5 29.60 15.90 -40.08
N ILE A 6 29.18 15.08 -41.03
CA ILE A 6 27.98 14.25 -40.91
C ILE A 6 28.19 13.18 -39.85
N LEU A 7 29.33 12.47 -39.90
CA LEU A 7 29.69 11.46 -38.90
C LEU A 7 29.82 12.06 -37.50
N GLN A 8 30.40 13.26 -37.38
CA GLN A 8 30.51 13.95 -36.10
C GLN A 8 29.12 14.28 -35.51
N GLY A 9 28.20 14.82 -36.33
CA GLY A 9 26.84 15.11 -35.88
C GLY A 9 26.07 13.86 -35.41
N ILE A 10 26.28 12.71 -36.07
CA ILE A 10 25.69 11.43 -35.64
C ILE A 10 26.26 11.00 -34.28
N LEU A 11 27.57 11.10 -34.08
CA LEU A 11 28.22 10.73 -32.82
C LEU A 11 27.78 11.63 -31.66
N ASP A 12 27.65 12.93 -31.90
CA ASP A 12 27.18 13.88 -30.90
C ASP A 12 25.71 13.60 -30.52
N GLY A 13 24.85 13.30 -31.52
CA GLY A 13 23.47 12.87 -31.28
C GLY A 13 23.39 11.58 -30.47
N GLN A 14 24.23 10.57 -30.77
CA GLN A 14 24.27 9.32 -29.99
C GLN A 14 24.72 9.53 -28.54
N ARG A 15 25.69 10.43 -28.32
CA ARG A 15 26.14 10.78 -26.97
C ARG A 15 25.04 11.46 -26.16
N ALA A 16 24.36 12.45 -26.73
CA ALA A 16 23.26 13.14 -26.08
C ALA A 16 22.11 12.18 -25.72
N LEU A 17 21.75 11.27 -26.63
CA LEU A 17 20.72 10.25 -26.38
C LEU A 17 21.13 9.30 -25.25
N LYS A 18 22.40 8.87 -25.22
CA LYS A 18 22.91 8.00 -24.15
C LYS A 18 22.84 8.71 -22.80
N GLU A 19 23.27 9.96 -22.71
CA GLU A 19 23.23 10.75 -21.48
C GLU A 19 21.80 10.97 -20.98
N GLU A 20 20.87 11.32 -21.88
CA GLU A 20 19.46 11.49 -21.51
C GLU A 20 18.85 10.17 -21.03
N LEU A 21 19.14 9.05 -21.71
CA LEU A 21 18.63 7.75 -21.33
C LEU A 21 19.16 7.32 -19.96
N SER A 22 20.47 7.47 -19.72
CA SER A 22 21.07 7.19 -18.40
C SER A 22 20.41 8.01 -17.30
N ALA A 23 20.19 9.32 -17.52
CA ALA A 23 19.52 10.16 -16.54
C ALA A 23 18.06 9.77 -16.28
N LYS A 24 17.35 9.24 -17.28
CA LYS A 24 15.98 8.70 -17.10
C LYS A 24 16.00 7.39 -16.32
N ILE A 25 16.94 6.49 -16.59
CA ILE A 25 17.10 5.23 -15.87
C ILE A 25 17.36 5.52 -14.39
N ASP A 26 18.31 6.40 -14.07
CA ASP A 26 18.61 6.77 -12.67
C ASP A 26 17.39 7.34 -11.93
N LYS A 27 16.53 8.09 -12.63
CA LYS A 27 15.28 8.62 -12.06
C LYS A 27 14.25 7.52 -11.84
N VAL A 28 14.17 6.54 -12.74
CA VAL A 28 13.27 5.39 -12.60
C VAL A 28 13.73 4.52 -11.43
N ASP A 29 15.02 4.22 -11.32
CA ASP A 29 15.57 3.41 -10.23
C ASP A 29 15.24 4.01 -8.86
N LYS A 30 15.46 5.33 -8.68
CA LYS A 30 15.08 6.03 -7.44
C LYS A 30 13.59 5.96 -7.13
N LYS A 31 12.73 6.03 -8.15
CA LYS A 31 11.27 5.88 -7.96
C LYS A 31 10.90 4.47 -7.56
N VAL A 32 11.55 3.46 -8.16
CA VAL A 32 11.33 2.05 -7.82
C VAL A 32 11.74 1.78 -6.38
N ASP A 33 12.88 2.31 -5.93
CA ASP A 33 13.32 2.18 -4.53
C ASP A 33 12.33 2.82 -3.56
N SER A 34 11.86 4.05 -3.85
CA SER A 34 10.84 4.73 -3.05
C SER A 34 9.53 3.93 -2.96
N VAL A 35 9.04 3.40 -4.08
CA VAL A 35 7.82 2.57 -4.09
C VAL A 35 8.02 1.29 -3.30
N LYS A 36 9.20 0.66 -3.39
CA LYS A 36 9.54 -0.53 -2.63
C LYS A 36 9.50 -0.27 -1.11
N GLU A 37 10.01 0.87 -0.67
CA GLU A 37 9.94 1.29 0.74
C GLU A 37 8.49 1.47 1.22
N GLU A 38 7.66 2.19 0.45
CA GLU A 38 6.24 2.38 0.77
C GLU A 38 5.47 1.04 0.84
N VAL A 39 5.75 0.11 -0.06
CA VAL A 39 5.14 -1.23 -0.06
C VAL A 39 5.53 -2.00 1.20
N LEU A 40 6.78 -1.90 1.65
CA LEU A 40 7.24 -2.54 2.88
C LEU A 40 6.60 -1.93 4.13
N GLU A 41 6.40 -0.61 4.18
CA GLU A 41 5.65 0.04 5.26
C GLU A 41 4.19 -0.39 5.28
N ASN A 42 3.54 -0.42 4.12
CA ASN A 42 2.15 -0.85 4.02
C ASN A 42 1.99 -2.31 4.44
N ARG A 43 2.94 -3.19 4.11
CA ARG A 43 2.96 -4.57 4.62
C ARG A 43 2.95 -4.60 6.16
N LYS A 44 3.82 -3.84 6.83
CA LYS A 44 3.85 -3.76 8.31
C LYS A 44 2.53 -3.25 8.88
N ARG A 45 1.89 -2.28 8.23
CA ARG A 45 0.57 -1.76 8.63
C ARG A 45 -0.52 -2.81 8.51
N ILE A 46 -0.52 -3.56 7.41
CA ILE A 46 -1.45 -4.67 7.18
C ILE A 46 -1.25 -5.76 8.23
N ASP A 47 0.00 -6.14 8.51
CA ASP A 47 0.32 -7.13 9.56
C ASP A 47 -0.21 -6.68 10.93
N LYS A 48 -0.03 -5.41 11.28
CA LYS A 48 -0.56 -4.83 12.54
C LYS A 48 -2.09 -4.82 12.58
N ILE A 49 -2.75 -4.46 11.47
CA ILE A 49 -4.21 -4.50 11.38
C ILE A 49 -4.71 -5.92 11.53
N GLY A 50 -4.08 -6.90 10.88
CA GLY A 50 -4.41 -8.32 11.01
C GLY A 50 -4.30 -8.81 12.45
N TYR A 51 -3.20 -8.46 13.15
CA TYR A 51 -3.03 -8.80 14.56
C TYR A 51 -4.12 -8.19 15.45
N ASN A 52 -4.38 -6.89 15.30
CA ASN A 52 -5.40 -6.20 16.09
C ASN A 52 -6.80 -6.76 15.82
N LEU A 53 -7.10 -7.13 14.58
CA LEU A 53 -8.38 -7.74 14.21
C LEU A 53 -8.53 -9.11 14.89
N ALA A 54 -7.49 -9.94 14.89
CA ALA A 54 -7.52 -11.24 15.56
C ALA A 54 -7.80 -11.07 17.07
N VAL A 55 -7.07 -10.17 17.74
CA VAL A 55 -7.29 -9.88 19.17
C VAL A 55 -8.72 -9.43 19.45
N LEU A 56 -9.25 -8.49 18.63
CA LEU A 56 -10.62 -8.02 18.81
C LEU A 56 -11.66 -9.09 18.51
N SER A 57 -11.41 -9.96 17.53
CA SER A 57 -12.31 -11.06 17.18
C SER A 57 -12.38 -12.14 18.26
N ASP A 58 -11.29 -12.37 19.00
CA ASP A 58 -11.28 -13.33 20.12
C ASP A 58 -12.12 -12.83 21.31
N ASP A 59 -12.14 -11.52 21.57
CA ASP A 59 -12.87 -10.91 22.70
C ASP A 59 -14.28 -10.39 22.32
N ALA A 60 -14.62 -10.35 21.03
CA ALA A 60 -15.90 -9.83 20.56
C ALA A 60 -17.01 -10.88 20.72
N PRO A 61 -18.17 -10.50 21.31
CA PRO A 61 -19.32 -11.40 21.35
C PRO A 61 -19.79 -11.70 19.93
N THR A 62 -20.16 -12.96 19.71
CA THR A 62 -20.81 -13.39 18.48
C THR A 62 -22.18 -12.74 18.33
N ILE A 63 -22.68 -12.70 17.09
CA ILE A 63 -24.04 -12.19 16.80
C ILE A 63 -25.08 -12.95 17.62
N GLU A 64 -24.93 -14.27 17.78
CA GLU A 64 -25.85 -15.10 18.57
C GLU A 64 -25.82 -14.74 20.07
N GLU A 65 -24.63 -14.51 20.64
CA GLU A 65 -24.51 -14.05 22.03
C GLU A 65 -25.15 -12.68 22.23
N PHE A 66 -25.01 -11.78 21.26
CA PHE A 66 -25.63 -10.46 21.28
C PHE A 66 -27.17 -10.55 21.22
N ASP A 67 -27.71 -11.39 20.33
CA ASP A 67 -29.16 -11.64 20.21
C ASP A 67 -29.75 -12.24 21.49
N ASN A 68 -29.03 -13.21 22.09
CA ASN A 68 -29.43 -13.83 23.34
C ASN A 68 -29.40 -12.83 24.52
N LEU A 69 -28.40 -11.95 24.56
CA LEU A 69 -28.34 -10.86 25.53
C LEU A 69 -29.54 -9.91 25.36
N GLY A 70 -29.87 -9.51 24.13
CA GLY A 70 -31.03 -8.68 23.82
C GLY A 70 -32.33 -9.28 24.37
N LYS A 71 -32.57 -10.57 24.11
CA LYS A 71 -33.76 -11.28 24.65
C LYS A 71 -33.79 -11.27 26.19
N ARG A 72 -32.64 -11.44 26.85
CA ARG A 72 -32.54 -11.43 28.32
C ARG A 72 -32.84 -10.04 28.88
N VAL A 73 -32.29 -8.99 28.27
CA VAL A 73 -32.53 -7.60 28.64
C VAL A 73 -34.02 -7.26 28.50
N SER A 74 -34.64 -7.59 27.36
CA SER A 74 -36.09 -7.34 27.17
C SER A 74 -36.97 -8.05 28.20
N LYS A 75 -36.59 -9.25 28.65
CA LYS A 75 -37.32 -9.94 29.73
C LYS A 75 -37.21 -9.19 31.06
N LEU A 76 -36.02 -8.72 31.42
CA LEU A 76 -35.77 -7.98 32.64
C LEU A 76 -36.50 -6.62 32.62
N GLU A 77 -36.46 -5.90 31.51
CA GLU A 77 -37.15 -4.61 31.36
C GLU A 77 -38.66 -4.78 31.56
N ASN A 78 -39.27 -5.80 30.96
CA ASN A 78 -40.70 -6.11 31.15
C ASN A 78 -41.04 -6.53 32.59
N GLN A 79 -40.09 -7.07 33.34
CA GLN A 79 -40.28 -7.44 34.75
C GLN A 79 -40.15 -6.24 35.71
N VAL A 80 -39.44 -5.19 35.32
CA VAL A 80 -39.26 -3.97 36.13
C VAL A 80 -40.43 -2.99 35.95
N VAL A 81 -41.07 -3.03 34.76
CA VAL A 81 -42.21 -2.15 34.42
C VAL A 81 -43.56 -2.70 34.93
N ASN A 82 -43.66 -3.99 35.23
CA ASN A 82 -44.83 -4.64 35.84
C ASN A 82 -44.64 -4.85 37.34
#